data_AF-A8UPM1-F1
#
_entry.id   AF-A8UPM1-F1
#
_cell.length_a   1.000
_cell.length_b   1.000
_cell.length_c   1.000
_cell.angle_alpha   90.00
_cell.angle_beta   90.00
_cell.angle_gamma   90.00
#
_symmetry.space_group_name_H-M   'P 1'
#
loop_
_entity.id
_entity.type
_entity.pdbx_description
1 polymer ?
#
loop_
_entity_poly.entity_id
_entity_poly.type
_entity_poly.pdbx_seq_one_letter_code
_entity_poly.pdbx_strand_id
1 'polypeptide(L)'
;MKKVNLYFFISIVVVACSPKLKSNIVQTLSPLSDNALVVVLDISDNQSIIGKAVGTIEAKDGGLAVSCTYYENILNLKKLARKAGANLIKITEHKTPDKWSSCHRLKAKIYSVTNPKQYEIQIEWSADRKLTWKDFKGKPDTINHPNTLAMTNSGFGYESGISMFKEGKIFVQSVFNTNESWVVPKGKNDYVLRHEQIHFDITEIYSRKLRKVLTDAKITSSDTQRAKAIFDKIFNELQKRQDKYDRETKYGDKKETQENWEAIVEIELAKYEFYKENK
;
A
#
# COMPACT_ATOMS: atom_id res chain seq x y z
N MET A 1 44.22 20.83 46.26
CA MET A 1 44.10 19.74 45.28
C MET A 1 42.64 19.66 44.83
N LYS A 2 42.29 20.15 43.63
CA LYS A 2 40.92 20.11 43.09
C LYS A 2 40.75 18.81 42.31
N LYS A 3 39.81 17.94 42.72
CA LYS A 3 39.45 16.72 41.98
C LYS A 3 38.68 17.11 40.72
N VAL A 4 39.24 16.82 39.56
CA VAL A 4 38.57 16.95 38.26
C VAL A 4 37.84 15.63 38.01
N ASN A 5 36.52 15.64 38.06
CA ASN A 5 35.70 14.49 37.66
C ASN A 5 35.61 14.46 36.13
N LEU A 6 36.30 13.49 35.54
CA LEU A 6 36.27 13.21 34.11
C LEU A 6 34.98 12.43 33.80
N TYR A 7 33.96 13.11 33.28
CA TYR A 7 32.74 12.46 32.79
C TYR A 7 32.99 11.94 31.38
N PHE A 8 33.02 10.61 31.23
CA PHE A 8 33.03 9.94 29.94
C PHE A 8 31.65 10.13 29.29
N PHE A 9 31.53 11.07 28.36
CA PHE A 9 30.39 11.14 27.45
C PHE A 9 30.50 9.99 26.45
N ILE A 10 29.93 8.83 26.80
CA ILE A 10 29.73 7.74 25.85
C ILE A 10 28.65 8.22 24.86
N SER A 11 29.10 8.77 23.73
CA SER A 11 28.23 9.01 22.59
C SER A 11 27.81 7.65 22.01
N ILE A 12 26.69 7.11 22.49
CA ILE A 12 26.05 5.95 21.88
C ILE A 12 25.43 6.42 20.56
N VAL A 13 26.14 6.18 19.47
CA VAL A 13 25.59 6.31 18.12
C VAL A 13 24.58 5.19 17.95
N VAL A 14 23.29 5.50 18.12
CA VAL A 14 22.19 4.56 17.88
C VAL A 14 21.97 4.46 16.38
N VAL A 15 22.77 3.64 15.70
CA VAL A 15 22.51 3.28 14.30
C VAL A 15 21.17 2.55 14.25
N ALA A 16 20.18 3.14 13.58
CA ALA A 16 18.90 2.48 13.35
C ALA A 16 19.14 1.23 12.48
N CYS A 17 19.12 0.05 13.11
CA CYS A 17 19.40 -1.20 12.41
C CYS A 17 18.25 -1.55 11.46
N SER A 18 18.60 -1.81 10.19
CA SER A 18 17.71 -2.32 9.14
C SER A 18 17.66 -3.86 9.16
N PRO A 19 16.62 -4.49 8.57
CA PRO A 19 16.55 -5.95 8.46
C PRO A 19 17.75 -6.50 7.66
N LYS A 20 18.14 -7.74 7.96
CA LYS A 20 19.21 -8.43 7.22
C LYS A 20 18.65 -8.90 5.88
N LEU A 21 19.09 -8.24 4.81
CA LEU A 21 18.70 -8.57 3.45
C LEU A 21 19.65 -9.60 2.83
N LYS A 22 19.10 -10.61 2.16
CA LYS A 22 19.85 -11.60 1.37
C LYS A 22 19.29 -11.71 -0.03
N SER A 23 20.16 -11.95 -0.99
CA SER A 23 19.77 -12.21 -2.38
C SER A 23 20.67 -13.28 -2.98
N ASN A 24 20.07 -14.25 -3.68
CA ASN A 24 20.78 -15.19 -4.53
C ASN A 24 20.30 -14.94 -5.97
N ILE A 25 21.06 -14.14 -6.71
CA ILE A 25 20.75 -13.76 -8.08
C ILE A 25 21.38 -14.80 -9.00
N VAL A 26 20.53 -15.52 -9.74
CA VAL A 26 20.97 -16.55 -10.70
C VAL A 26 21.32 -15.88 -12.02
N GLN A 27 20.63 -14.80 -12.37
CA GLN A 27 20.86 -14.07 -13.61
C GLN A 27 20.73 -12.57 -13.41
N THR A 28 21.85 -11.87 -13.45
CA THR A 28 21.87 -10.41 -13.33
C THR A 28 21.39 -9.78 -14.64
N LEU A 29 20.26 -9.07 -14.58
CA LEU A 29 19.77 -8.22 -15.64
C LEU A 29 20.13 -6.76 -15.36
N SER A 30 19.99 -5.89 -16.35
CA SER A 30 20.17 -4.44 -16.15
C SER A 30 19.22 -3.94 -15.06
N PRO A 31 19.70 -3.14 -14.10
CA PRO A 31 18.86 -2.56 -13.06
C PRO A 31 17.71 -1.73 -13.62
N LEU A 32 16.56 -1.79 -12.96
CA LEU A 32 15.42 -0.93 -13.26
C LEU A 32 15.55 0.42 -12.54
N SER A 33 14.86 1.45 -13.02
CA SER A 33 14.77 2.74 -12.32
C SER A 33 14.10 2.59 -10.95
N ASP A 34 14.40 3.51 -10.03
CA ASP A 34 13.85 3.48 -8.66
C ASP A 34 12.32 3.57 -8.60
N ASN A 35 11.70 4.19 -9.61
CA ASN A 35 10.26 4.32 -9.77
C ASN A 35 9.63 3.21 -10.66
N ALA A 36 10.42 2.26 -11.16
CA ALA A 36 9.88 1.17 -11.96
C ALA A 36 8.85 0.36 -11.15
N LEU A 37 7.73 0.03 -11.79
CA LEU A 37 6.70 -0.82 -11.19
C LEU A 37 7.31 -2.19 -10.86
N VAL A 38 7.15 -2.60 -9.60
CA VAL A 38 7.45 -3.96 -9.14
C VAL A 38 6.19 -4.50 -8.49
N VAL A 39 5.58 -5.49 -9.14
CA VAL A 39 4.38 -6.16 -8.62
C VAL A 39 4.79 -7.17 -7.55
N VAL A 40 4.03 -7.21 -6.47
CA VAL A 40 4.21 -8.18 -5.39
C VAL A 40 2.98 -9.08 -5.36
N LEU A 41 3.21 -10.37 -5.54
CA LEU A 41 2.22 -11.42 -5.38
C LEU A 41 2.40 -12.04 -4.00
N ASP A 42 1.33 -12.05 -3.20
CA ASP A 42 1.27 -12.66 -1.87
C ASP A 42 1.41 -14.19 -1.97
N ILE A 43 1.60 -14.90 -0.87
CA ILE A 43 1.73 -16.37 -0.85
C ILE A 43 0.50 -17.07 -1.44
N SER A 44 -0.70 -16.52 -1.20
CA SER A 44 -1.98 -17.06 -1.66
C SER A 44 -2.21 -16.90 -3.16
N ASP A 45 -1.52 -15.97 -3.84
CA ASP A 45 -1.69 -15.73 -5.27
C ASP A 45 -1.20 -16.91 -6.12
N ASN A 46 -2.09 -17.59 -6.81
CA ASN A 46 -1.77 -18.77 -7.63
C ASN A 46 -1.65 -18.48 -9.13
N GLN A 47 -1.52 -17.20 -9.52
CA GLN A 47 -1.37 -16.78 -10.91
C GLN A 47 -0.14 -17.45 -11.55
N SER A 48 -0.31 -17.95 -12.78
CA SER A 48 0.81 -18.50 -13.56
C SER A 48 1.71 -17.37 -14.05
N ILE A 49 2.98 -17.40 -13.65
CA ILE A 49 3.96 -16.36 -13.99
C ILE A 49 4.67 -16.77 -15.28
N ILE A 50 4.39 -16.05 -16.36
CA ILE A 50 5.10 -16.17 -17.62
C ILE A 50 6.19 -15.11 -17.67
N GLY A 51 7.42 -15.51 -17.36
CA GLY A 51 8.59 -14.64 -17.37
C GLY A 51 9.86 -15.35 -16.98
N LYS A 52 10.94 -14.59 -16.97
CA LYS A 52 12.29 -15.09 -16.70
C LYS A 52 12.56 -15.07 -15.20
N ALA A 53 12.86 -16.21 -14.60
CA ALA A 53 13.29 -16.28 -13.21
C ALA A 53 14.66 -15.59 -13.06
N VAL A 54 14.75 -14.63 -12.14
CA VAL A 54 15.97 -13.82 -11.90
C VAL A 54 16.74 -14.34 -10.69
N GLY A 55 16.03 -14.79 -9.64
CA GLY A 55 16.65 -15.32 -8.43
C GLY A 55 15.71 -15.36 -7.23
N THR A 56 16.30 -15.42 -6.04
CA THR A 56 15.58 -15.35 -4.76
C THR A 56 16.09 -14.19 -3.92
N ILE A 57 15.17 -13.58 -3.17
CA ILE A 57 15.47 -12.50 -2.23
C ILE A 57 14.77 -12.78 -0.90
N GLU A 58 15.35 -12.25 0.17
CA GLU A 58 14.91 -12.53 1.52
C GLU A 58 15.15 -11.33 2.44
N ALA A 59 14.19 -11.07 3.30
CA ALA A 59 14.31 -10.15 4.43
C ALA A 59 14.23 -10.96 5.73
N LYS A 60 15.35 -10.99 6.48
CA LYS A 60 15.48 -11.65 7.78
C LYS A 60 15.53 -10.65 8.92
N ASP A 61 15.25 -11.18 10.11
CA ASP A 61 15.53 -10.50 11.36
C ASP A 61 17.04 -10.21 11.51
N GLY A 62 17.36 -8.94 11.80
CA GLY A 62 18.71 -8.47 12.10
C GLY A 62 19.10 -8.59 13.58
N GLY A 63 18.17 -9.00 14.45
CA GLY A 63 18.31 -9.10 15.91
C GLY A 63 17.89 -7.82 16.65
N LEU A 64 18.24 -6.64 16.10
CA LEU A 64 17.88 -5.33 16.65
C LEU A 64 17.17 -4.44 15.61
N ALA A 65 16.61 -5.03 14.55
CA ALA A 65 16.03 -4.26 13.45
C ALA A 65 14.72 -3.57 13.88
N VAL A 66 14.59 -2.27 13.58
CA VAL A 66 13.42 -1.46 13.96
C VAL A 66 12.44 -1.29 12.79
N SER A 67 12.92 -1.45 11.55
CA SER A 67 12.15 -1.26 10.30
C SER A 67 11.92 -2.58 9.55
N CYS A 68 11.17 -3.49 10.15
CA CYS A 68 10.95 -4.85 9.65
C CYS A 68 9.47 -5.30 9.69
N THR A 69 8.55 -4.36 9.57
CA THR A 69 7.14 -4.65 9.24
C THR A 69 7.01 -5.43 7.93
N TYR A 70 5.83 -5.98 7.67
CA TYR A 70 5.54 -6.54 6.35
C TYR A 70 5.81 -5.51 5.25
N TYR A 71 5.20 -4.32 5.35
CA TYR A 71 5.37 -3.26 4.37
C TYR A 71 6.82 -2.79 4.17
N GLU A 72 7.57 -2.52 5.25
CA GLU A 72 8.98 -2.10 5.13
C GLU A 72 9.84 -3.18 4.47
N ASN A 73 9.59 -4.45 4.79
CA ASN A 73 10.25 -5.55 4.10
C ASN A 73 9.86 -5.58 2.63
N ILE A 74 8.58 -5.39 2.27
CA ILE A 74 8.17 -5.28 0.87
C ILE A 74 8.92 -4.15 0.14
N LEU A 75 9.08 -2.97 0.74
CA LEU A 75 9.86 -1.88 0.16
C LEU A 75 11.33 -2.27 -0.07
N ASN A 76 11.94 -2.96 0.90
CA ASN A 76 13.31 -3.46 0.77
C ASN A 76 13.44 -4.52 -0.33
N LEU A 77 12.47 -5.44 -0.42
CA LEU A 77 12.43 -6.46 -1.48
C LEU A 77 12.22 -5.83 -2.87
N LYS A 78 11.35 -4.81 -3.00
CA LYS A 78 11.19 -4.03 -4.24
C LYS A 78 12.52 -3.39 -4.69
N LYS A 79 13.29 -2.82 -3.77
CA LYS A 79 14.64 -2.26 -4.07
C LYS A 79 15.61 -3.34 -4.57
N LEU A 80 15.66 -4.49 -3.91
CA LEU A 80 16.51 -5.62 -4.35
C LEU A 80 16.09 -6.14 -5.73
N ALA A 81 14.78 -6.29 -5.97
CA ALA A 81 14.26 -6.73 -7.26
C ALA A 81 14.67 -5.76 -8.39
N ARG A 82 14.48 -4.45 -8.21
CA ARG A 82 14.91 -3.43 -9.19
C ARG A 82 16.40 -3.50 -9.48
N LYS A 83 17.23 -3.62 -8.44
CA LYS A 83 18.70 -3.75 -8.60
C LYS A 83 19.08 -5.00 -9.39
N ALA A 84 18.29 -6.07 -9.30
CA ALA A 84 18.49 -7.30 -10.05
C ALA A 84 17.84 -7.30 -11.45
N GLY A 85 17.15 -6.22 -11.84
CA GLY A 85 16.41 -6.13 -13.10
C GLY A 85 15.08 -6.90 -13.13
N ALA A 86 14.54 -7.23 -11.96
CA ALA A 86 13.25 -7.91 -11.80
C ALA A 86 12.13 -6.91 -11.48
N ASN A 87 10.96 -7.12 -12.11
CA ASN A 87 9.76 -6.30 -11.96
C ASN A 87 8.55 -7.07 -11.38
N LEU A 88 8.76 -8.31 -10.92
CA LEU A 88 7.77 -9.09 -10.20
C LEU A 88 8.41 -9.86 -9.05
N ILE A 89 7.79 -9.79 -7.87
CA ILE A 89 8.14 -10.52 -6.65
C ILE A 89 6.98 -11.47 -6.35
N LYS A 90 7.27 -12.76 -6.17
CA LYS A 90 6.32 -13.74 -5.64
C LYS A 90 6.78 -14.16 -4.25
N ILE A 91 6.02 -13.80 -3.22
CA ILE A 91 6.25 -14.25 -1.85
C ILE A 91 6.05 -15.77 -1.81
N THR A 92 7.04 -16.48 -1.27
CA THR A 92 7.03 -17.94 -1.13
C THR A 92 6.98 -18.38 0.32
N GLU A 93 7.37 -17.50 1.25
CA GLU A 93 7.32 -17.75 2.69
C GLU A 93 7.10 -16.42 3.42
N HIS A 94 6.15 -16.42 4.35
CA HIS A 94 5.91 -15.32 5.28
C HIS A 94 5.81 -15.88 6.69
N LYS A 95 6.74 -15.45 7.55
CA LYS A 95 6.70 -15.75 8.97
C LYS A 95 6.45 -14.47 9.75
N THR A 96 5.35 -14.42 10.47
CA THR A 96 4.98 -13.30 11.34
C THR A 96 5.91 -13.22 12.56
N PRO A 97 5.87 -12.10 13.30
CA PRO A 97 6.53 -12.00 14.59
C PRO A 97 6.14 -13.14 15.52
N ASP A 98 7.11 -13.68 16.25
CA ASP A 98 6.95 -14.77 17.20
C ASP A 98 7.78 -14.54 18.47
N LYS A 99 7.82 -15.51 19.38
CA LYS A 99 8.57 -15.42 20.65
C LYS A 99 10.07 -15.16 20.45
N TRP A 100 10.62 -15.39 19.26
CA TRP A 100 12.04 -15.30 18.96
C TRP A 100 12.38 -14.12 18.06
N SER A 101 11.40 -13.43 17.49
CA SER A 101 11.60 -12.35 16.53
C SER A 101 10.42 -11.39 16.53
N SER A 102 10.72 -10.10 16.68
CA SER A 102 9.73 -9.02 16.52
C SER A 102 9.49 -8.64 15.06
N CYS A 103 10.20 -9.25 14.11
CA CYS A 103 10.16 -8.89 12.70
C CYS A 103 9.33 -9.87 11.86
N HIS A 104 8.66 -9.34 10.83
CA HIS A 104 8.24 -10.17 9.73
C HIS A 104 9.47 -10.68 8.97
N ARG A 105 9.43 -11.94 8.55
CA ARG A 105 10.47 -12.57 7.76
C ARG A 105 9.84 -13.05 6.45
N LEU A 106 10.43 -12.63 5.34
CA LEU A 106 9.89 -12.85 4.00
C LEU A 106 10.93 -13.51 3.11
N LYS A 107 10.54 -14.56 2.39
CA LYS A 107 11.29 -15.09 1.24
C LYS A 107 10.46 -14.94 -0.02
N ALA A 108 11.13 -14.62 -1.11
CA ALA A 108 10.47 -14.45 -2.40
C ALA A 108 11.33 -14.95 -3.57
N LYS A 109 10.64 -15.35 -4.63
CA LYS A 109 11.22 -15.51 -5.97
C LYS A 109 10.98 -14.23 -6.76
N ILE A 110 11.96 -13.84 -7.57
CA ILE A 110 11.85 -12.66 -8.43
C ILE A 110 11.95 -13.01 -9.90
N TYR A 111 11.17 -12.29 -10.70
CA TYR A 111 11.01 -12.52 -12.13
C TYR A 111 11.13 -11.22 -12.91
N SER A 112 11.59 -11.33 -14.14
CA SER A 112 11.48 -10.31 -15.17
C SER A 112 10.36 -10.73 -16.13
N VAL A 113 9.29 -9.93 -16.17
CA VAL A 113 8.11 -10.14 -17.01
C VAL A 113 7.93 -8.97 -17.98
N THR A 114 7.39 -9.23 -19.17
CA THR A 114 7.21 -8.18 -20.19
C THR A 114 6.15 -7.14 -19.80
N ASN A 115 5.04 -7.57 -19.19
CA ASN A 115 3.95 -6.70 -18.76
C ASN A 115 3.61 -6.97 -17.29
N PRO A 116 4.25 -6.27 -16.33
CA PRO A 116 4.00 -6.49 -14.91
C PRO A 116 2.56 -6.15 -14.49
N LYS A 117 1.93 -5.14 -15.11
CA LYS A 117 0.56 -4.69 -14.76
C LYS A 117 -0.51 -5.79 -14.81
N GLN A 118 -0.32 -6.78 -15.68
CA GLN A 118 -1.26 -7.91 -15.77
C GLN A 118 -1.37 -8.70 -14.46
N TYR A 119 -0.29 -8.72 -13.66
CA TYR A 119 -0.22 -9.45 -12.39
C TYR A 119 -0.66 -8.63 -11.17
N GLU A 120 -0.88 -7.32 -11.31
CA GLU A 120 -1.34 -6.46 -10.20
C GLU A 120 -2.65 -7.01 -9.63
N ILE A 121 -2.66 -7.38 -8.35
CA ILE A 121 -3.88 -7.73 -7.62
C ILE A 121 -4.45 -6.52 -6.88
N GLN A 122 -3.56 -5.60 -6.50
CA GLN A 122 -3.86 -4.35 -5.83
C GLN A 122 -3.05 -3.22 -6.48
N ILE A 123 -3.64 -2.03 -6.52
CA ILE A 123 -2.99 -0.80 -6.99
C ILE A 123 -3.00 0.19 -5.83
N GLU A 124 -1.83 0.63 -5.40
CA GLU A 124 -1.69 1.73 -4.44
C GLU A 124 -2.06 3.06 -5.13
N TRP A 125 -2.77 3.94 -4.43
CA TRP A 125 -3.15 5.23 -5.00
C TRP A 125 -1.93 6.09 -5.30
N SER A 126 -1.88 6.71 -6.48
CA SER A 126 -0.88 7.70 -6.83
C SER A 126 -1.46 8.75 -7.79
N ALA A 127 -1.02 10.00 -7.65
CA ALA A 127 -1.39 11.09 -8.54
C ALA A 127 -1.00 10.80 -10.00
N ASP A 128 0.08 10.05 -10.22
CA ASP A 128 0.64 9.76 -11.54
C ASP A 128 0.03 8.50 -12.19
N ARG A 129 -0.85 7.77 -11.47
CA ARG A 129 -1.45 6.51 -11.94
C ARG A 129 -2.96 6.53 -11.77
N LYS A 130 -3.65 7.02 -12.79
CA LYS A 130 -5.11 6.91 -12.92
C LYS A 130 -5.53 5.50 -13.34
N LEU A 131 -6.72 5.06 -12.91
CA LEU A 131 -7.32 3.79 -13.26
C LEU A 131 -7.59 3.70 -14.76
N THR A 132 -7.56 2.47 -15.28
CA THR A 132 -7.90 2.13 -16.65
C THR A 132 -8.77 0.89 -16.65
N TRP A 133 -9.52 0.63 -17.73
CA TRP A 133 -10.34 -0.58 -17.82
C TRP A 133 -9.57 -1.90 -17.76
N LYS A 134 -8.24 -1.89 -17.90
CA LYS A 134 -7.39 -3.08 -17.71
C LYS A 134 -7.20 -3.44 -16.22
N ASP A 135 -7.54 -2.53 -15.33
CA ASP A 135 -7.39 -2.69 -13.88
C ASP A 135 -8.62 -3.38 -13.26
N PHE A 136 -9.76 -3.39 -13.95
CA PHE A 136 -11.01 -4.03 -13.51
C PHE A 136 -11.04 -5.48 -13.99
N LYS A 137 -10.36 -6.36 -13.24
CA LYS A 137 -10.14 -7.77 -13.59
C LYS A 137 -11.20 -8.69 -12.99
N GLY A 138 -12.02 -8.19 -12.07
CA GLY A 138 -13.09 -8.94 -11.43
C GLY A 138 -14.19 -9.36 -12.39
N LYS A 139 -14.88 -10.44 -12.02
CA LYS A 139 -16.07 -10.91 -12.74
C LYS A 139 -17.27 -10.04 -12.36
N PRO A 140 -18.03 -9.49 -13.32
CA PRO A 140 -19.23 -8.72 -13.02
C PRO A 140 -20.27 -9.51 -12.21
N ASP A 141 -20.73 -8.94 -11.11
CA ASP A 141 -21.85 -9.47 -10.31
C ASP A 141 -23.17 -8.81 -10.75
N THR A 142 -23.66 -9.23 -11.90
CA THR A 142 -24.93 -8.73 -12.45
C THR A 142 -26.16 -9.38 -11.81
N ILE A 143 -25.98 -10.33 -10.88
CA ILE A 143 -27.08 -10.97 -10.16
C ILE A 143 -27.50 -10.07 -8.99
N ASN A 144 -26.55 -9.66 -8.15
CA ASN A 144 -26.82 -8.77 -7.03
C ASN A 144 -26.89 -7.29 -7.46
N HIS A 145 -26.23 -6.94 -8.57
CA HIS A 145 -26.15 -5.57 -9.07
C HIS A 145 -26.55 -5.46 -10.57
N PRO A 146 -27.82 -5.78 -10.94
CA PRO A 146 -28.24 -5.91 -12.34
C PRO A 146 -28.15 -4.63 -13.17
N ASN A 147 -28.20 -3.46 -12.53
CA ASN A 147 -28.16 -2.16 -13.20
C ASN A 147 -26.79 -1.47 -13.11
N THR A 148 -25.83 -2.07 -12.44
CA THR A 148 -24.50 -1.48 -12.20
C THR A 148 -23.58 -1.71 -13.40
N LEU A 149 -22.98 -0.62 -13.90
CA LEU A 149 -22.09 -0.66 -15.08
C LEU A 149 -20.65 -1.05 -14.72
N ALA A 150 -20.17 -0.57 -13.59
CA ALA A 150 -18.87 -0.86 -13.03
C ALA A 150 -18.96 -0.76 -11.51
N MET A 151 -18.00 -1.36 -10.83
CA MET A 151 -17.89 -1.28 -9.38
C MET A 151 -16.42 -1.24 -8.98
N THR A 152 -16.08 -0.27 -8.16
CA THR A 152 -14.77 -0.12 -7.55
C THR A 152 -14.78 -0.70 -6.15
N ASN A 153 -13.89 -1.66 -5.93
CA ASN A 153 -13.51 -2.11 -4.61
C ASN A 153 -12.18 -1.45 -4.23
N SER A 154 -12.26 -0.40 -3.42
CA SER A 154 -11.11 0.29 -2.84
C SER A 154 -11.25 0.44 -1.34
N GLY A 155 -10.13 0.45 -0.64
CA GLY A 155 -10.10 0.63 0.81
C GLY A 155 -8.78 1.18 1.30
N PHE A 156 -8.71 1.47 2.59
CA PHE A 156 -7.46 1.82 3.25
C PHE A 156 -7.24 0.95 4.48
N GLY A 157 -5.98 0.72 4.81
CA GLY A 157 -5.55 -0.05 5.97
C GLY A 157 -4.34 0.59 6.63
N TYR A 158 -4.02 0.15 7.84
CA TYR A 158 -2.79 0.56 8.51
C TYR A 158 -2.04 -0.63 9.13
N GLU A 159 -0.72 -0.53 9.15
CA GLU A 159 0.19 -1.48 9.77
C GLU A 159 1.13 -0.74 10.71
N SER A 160 1.64 -1.42 11.75
CA SER A 160 2.67 -0.87 12.61
C SER A 160 3.73 -1.92 12.94
N GLY A 161 4.98 -1.48 13.02
CA GLY A 161 6.08 -2.31 13.52
C GLY A 161 6.11 -2.23 15.03
N ILE A 162 6.25 -3.37 15.71
CA ILE A 162 6.47 -3.39 17.15
C ILE A 162 7.91 -3.83 17.38
N SER A 163 8.76 -2.96 17.93
CA SER A 163 10.08 -3.34 18.42
C SER A 163 10.11 -3.22 19.95
N MET A 164 10.79 -4.16 20.61
CA MET A 164 10.94 -4.19 22.07
C MET A 164 11.66 -2.94 22.62
N PHE A 165 12.40 -2.21 21.78
CA PHE A 165 13.23 -1.08 22.17
C PHE A 165 12.83 0.26 21.51
N LYS A 166 11.90 0.24 20.55
CA LYS A 166 11.41 1.44 19.85
C LYS A 166 9.99 1.24 19.34
N GLU A 167 9.19 2.29 19.42
CA GLU A 167 7.91 2.35 18.73
C GLU A 167 8.14 2.36 17.22
N GLY A 168 7.45 1.50 16.48
CA GLY A 168 7.50 1.51 15.03
C GLY A 168 6.55 2.55 14.47
N LYS A 169 6.84 2.97 13.23
CA LYS A 169 5.99 3.90 12.49
C LYS A 169 4.67 3.22 12.13
N ILE A 170 3.58 4.00 12.13
CA ILE A 170 2.30 3.56 11.59
C ILE A 170 2.28 3.90 10.11
N PHE A 171 2.09 2.88 9.29
CA PHE A 171 1.99 2.99 7.85
C PHE A 171 0.53 2.86 7.44
N VAL A 172 0.02 3.79 6.63
CA VAL A 172 -1.34 3.81 6.09
C VAL A 172 -1.28 3.74 4.57
N GLN A 173 -2.07 2.86 3.96
CA GLN A 173 -2.17 2.70 2.51
C GLN A 173 -3.61 2.82 2.03
N SER A 174 -3.78 3.35 0.82
CA SER A 174 -5.02 3.34 0.05
C SER A 174 -4.81 2.42 -1.16
N VAL A 175 -5.68 1.42 -1.32
CA VAL A 175 -5.54 0.37 -2.33
C VAL A 175 -6.84 0.19 -3.13
N PHE A 176 -6.68 -0.12 -4.42
CA PHE A 176 -7.74 -0.56 -5.32
C PHE A 176 -7.55 -2.06 -5.61
N ASN A 177 -8.56 -2.88 -5.34
CA ASN A 177 -8.52 -4.33 -5.50
C ASN A 177 -8.96 -4.75 -6.91
N THR A 178 -8.01 -5.01 -7.79
CA THR A 178 -8.27 -5.25 -9.23
C THR A 178 -9.20 -6.43 -9.52
N ASN A 179 -9.10 -7.51 -8.72
CA ASN A 179 -9.89 -8.74 -8.90
C ASN A 179 -11.28 -8.65 -8.27
N GLU A 180 -11.52 -7.65 -7.42
CA GLU A 180 -12.82 -7.40 -6.79
C GLU A 180 -13.56 -6.22 -7.43
N SER A 181 -12.85 -5.43 -8.24
CA SER A 181 -13.40 -4.39 -9.10
C SER A 181 -13.72 -4.93 -10.49
N TRP A 182 -14.90 -4.60 -11.02
CA TRP A 182 -15.38 -5.15 -12.29
C TRP A 182 -16.12 -4.12 -13.14
N VAL A 183 -16.27 -4.41 -14.43
CA VAL A 183 -17.01 -3.58 -15.39
C VAL A 183 -17.71 -4.47 -16.42
N VAL A 184 -18.99 -4.20 -16.72
CA VAL A 184 -19.68 -4.86 -17.83
C VAL A 184 -19.29 -4.24 -19.17
N PRO A 185 -19.34 -4.96 -20.31
CA PRO A 185 -18.92 -4.43 -21.60
C PRO A 185 -19.53 -3.07 -21.97
N LYS A 186 -20.83 -2.86 -21.71
CA LYS A 186 -21.55 -1.59 -21.95
C LYS A 186 -21.07 -0.41 -21.07
N GLY A 187 -20.42 -0.71 -19.94
CA GLY A 187 -19.89 0.28 -19.00
C GLY A 187 -18.50 0.80 -19.35
N LYS A 188 -17.82 0.22 -20.34
CA LYS A 188 -16.43 0.58 -20.70
C LYS A 188 -16.35 1.87 -21.50
N ASN A 189 -16.57 3.00 -20.84
CA ASN A 189 -16.45 4.34 -21.41
C ASN A 189 -15.79 5.32 -20.42
N ASP A 190 -15.30 6.45 -20.91
CA ASP A 190 -14.52 7.38 -20.08
C ASP A 190 -15.33 8.02 -18.94
N TYR A 191 -16.64 8.17 -19.12
CA TYR A 191 -17.50 8.77 -18.10
C TYR A 191 -17.64 7.85 -16.87
N VAL A 192 -17.93 6.57 -17.09
CA VAL A 192 -18.00 5.58 -16.01
C VAL A 192 -16.63 5.38 -15.38
N LEU A 193 -15.54 5.39 -16.16
CA LEU A 193 -14.19 5.26 -15.59
C LEU A 193 -13.85 6.39 -14.62
N ARG A 194 -14.26 7.63 -14.94
CA ARG A 194 -14.07 8.77 -14.03
C ARG A 194 -14.93 8.66 -12.77
N HIS A 195 -16.13 8.08 -12.87
CA HIS A 195 -16.97 7.77 -11.71
C HIS A 195 -16.24 6.83 -10.75
N GLU A 196 -15.70 5.73 -11.28
CA GLU A 196 -14.92 4.77 -10.52
C GLU A 196 -13.63 5.36 -9.95
N GLN A 197 -12.96 6.26 -10.69
CA GLN A 197 -11.78 6.97 -10.20
C GLN A 197 -12.12 7.86 -8.99
N ILE A 198 -13.29 8.51 -8.96
CA ILE A 198 -13.70 9.33 -7.82
C ILE A 198 -13.84 8.48 -6.55
N HIS A 199 -14.39 7.27 -6.63
CA HIS A 199 -14.43 6.37 -5.47
C HIS A 199 -13.03 6.06 -4.91
N PHE A 200 -12.05 5.88 -5.79
CA PHE A 200 -10.68 5.64 -5.37
C PHE A 200 -10.02 6.90 -4.80
N ASP A 201 -10.28 8.07 -5.39
CA ASP A 201 -9.80 9.37 -4.91
C ASP A 201 -10.41 9.71 -3.52
N ILE A 202 -11.69 9.44 -3.29
CA ILE A 202 -12.34 9.53 -1.97
C ILE A 202 -11.64 8.61 -0.97
N THR A 203 -11.33 7.37 -1.35
CA THR A 203 -10.60 6.44 -0.47
C THR A 203 -9.24 7.01 -0.04
N GLU A 204 -8.50 7.63 -0.96
CA GLU A 204 -7.23 8.29 -0.65
C GLU A 204 -7.41 9.52 0.27
N ILE A 205 -8.43 10.36 0.04
CA ILE A 205 -8.70 11.51 0.94
C ILE A 205 -8.83 11.03 2.39
N TYR A 206 -9.52 9.91 2.61
CA TYR A 206 -9.72 9.34 3.94
C TYR A 206 -8.47 8.61 4.48
N SER A 207 -7.63 8.07 3.60
CA SER A 207 -6.30 7.56 3.98
C SER A 207 -5.41 8.70 4.51
N ARG A 208 -5.37 9.85 3.82
CA ARG A 208 -4.61 11.04 4.25
C ARG A 208 -5.18 11.63 5.54
N LYS A 209 -6.51 11.64 5.68
CA LYS A 209 -7.19 12.04 6.91
C LYS A 209 -6.82 11.13 8.08
N LEU A 210 -6.75 9.82 7.87
CA LEU A 210 -6.28 8.87 8.89
C LEU A 210 -4.83 9.18 9.29
N ARG A 211 -3.91 9.32 8.32
CA ARG A 211 -2.51 9.70 8.60
C ARG A 211 -2.43 10.96 9.44
N LYS A 212 -3.22 11.99 9.10
CA LYS A 212 -3.31 13.22 9.89
C LYS A 212 -3.73 12.98 11.33
N VAL A 213 -4.87 12.30 11.54
CA VAL A 213 -5.42 12.13 12.90
C VAL A 213 -4.50 11.28 13.77
N LEU A 214 -3.89 10.22 13.21
CA LEU A 214 -2.90 9.42 13.92
C LEU A 214 -1.68 10.25 14.33
N THR A 215 -1.18 11.10 13.41
CA THR A 215 -0.04 11.99 13.67
C THR A 215 -0.35 13.02 14.75
N ASP A 216 -1.48 13.74 14.61
CA ASP A 216 -1.88 14.78 15.56
C ASP A 216 -2.13 14.22 16.96
N ALA A 217 -2.73 13.02 17.05
CA ALA A 217 -2.99 12.34 18.31
C ALA A 217 -1.76 11.61 18.88
N LYS A 218 -0.61 11.71 18.20
CA LYS A 218 0.66 11.06 18.56
C LYS A 218 0.50 9.57 18.82
N ILE A 219 -0.27 8.90 17.97
CA ILE A 219 -0.52 7.45 18.10
C ILE A 219 0.76 6.71 17.72
N THR A 220 1.14 5.76 18.57
CA THR A 220 2.33 4.93 18.37
C THR A 220 1.93 3.48 18.12
N SER A 221 2.90 2.63 17.74
CA SER A 221 2.63 1.21 17.49
C SER A 221 2.05 0.46 18.69
N SER A 222 2.25 0.94 19.92
CA SER A 222 1.68 0.37 21.14
C SER A 222 0.24 0.81 21.42
N ASP A 223 -0.23 1.92 20.84
CA ASP A 223 -1.57 2.49 21.05
C ASP A 223 -2.68 1.73 20.27
N THR A 224 -2.61 0.40 20.20
CA THR A 224 -3.44 -0.42 19.29
C THR A 224 -4.95 -0.16 19.42
N GLN A 225 -5.47 -0.02 20.64
CA GLN A 225 -6.89 0.25 20.89
C GLN A 225 -7.31 1.65 20.43
N ARG A 226 -6.48 2.67 20.69
CA ARG A 226 -6.74 4.05 20.26
C ARG A 226 -6.63 4.17 18.74
N ALA A 227 -5.62 3.53 18.14
CA ALA A 227 -5.46 3.44 16.69
C ALA A 227 -6.70 2.81 16.04
N LYS A 228 -7.19 1.69 16.58
CA LYS A 228 -8.40 1.03 16.09
C LYS A 228 -9.63 1.93 16.18
N ALA A 229 -9.84 2.60 17.31
CA ALA A 229 -10.98 3.50 17.48
C ALA A 229 -10.96 4.67 16.49
N ILE A 230 -9.77 5.23 16.22
CA ILE A 230 -9.58 6.26 15.18
C ILE A 230 -9.88 5.68 13.79
N PHE A 231 -9.33 4.50 13.47
CA PHE A 231 -9.57 3.82 12.20
C PHE A 231 -11.06 3.58 11.96
N ASP A 232 -11.76 2.95 12.91
CA ASP A 232 -13.19 2.62 12.81
C ASP A 232 -14.01 3.90 12.56
N LYS A 233 -13.67 5.00 13.25
CA LYS A 233 -14.31 6.30 13.04
C LYS A 233 -14.11 6.81 11.61
N ILE A 234 -12.86 6.87 11.13
CA ILE A 234 -12.55 7.38 9.78
C ILE A 234 -13.14 6.47 8.70
N PHE A 235 -13.16 5.15 8.93
CA PHE A 235 -13.76 4.18 8.02
C PHE A 235 -15.28 4.38 7.91
N ASN A 236 -15.97 4.65 9.02
CA ASN A 236 -17.39 4.99 9.01
C ASN A 236 -17.66 6.32 8.29
N GLU A 237 -16.76 7.29 8.41
CA GLU A 237 -16.88 8.55 7.67
C GLU A 237 -16.60 8.38 6.16
N LEU A 238 -15.71 7.46 5.76
CA LEU A 238 -15.49 7.07 4.36
C LEU A 238 -16.77 6.49 3.76
N GLN A 239 -17.37 5.49 4.42
CA GLN A 239 -18.60 4.85 3.93
C GLN A 239 -19.70 5.90 3.69
N LYS A 240 -19.92 6.79 4.66
CA LYS A 240 -20.87 7.90 4.52
C LYS A 240 -20.55 8.83 3.35
N ARG A 241 -19.26 9.02 3.02
CA ARG A 241 -18.85 9.87 1.89
C ARG A 241 -19.10 9.18 0.55
N GLN A 242 -18.80 7.89 0.44
CA GLN A 242 -19.10 7.08 -0.75
C GLN A 242 -20.63 7.07 -0.99
N ASP A 243 -21.42 6.76 0.03
CA ASP A 243 -22.89 6.77 -0.05
C ASP A 243 -23.46 8.14 -0.43
N LYS A 244 -22.81 9.22 0.03
CA LYS A 244 -23.19 10.59 -0.33
C LYS A 244 -22.89 10.87 -1.80
N TYR A 245 -21.71 10.50 -2.28
CA TYR A 245 -21.33 10.66 -3.68
C TYR A 245 -22.30 9.92 -4.61
N ASP A 246 -22.57 8.64 -4.32
CA ASP A 246 -23.52 7.83 -5.09
C ASP A 246 -24.91 8.44 -5.10
N ARG A 247 -25.44 8.79 -3.92
CA ARG A 247 -26.78 9.38 -3.82
C ARG A 247 -26.89 10.70 -4.59
N GLU A 248 -25.89 11.58 -4.48
CA GLU A 248 -25.92 12.90 -5.12
C GLU A 248 -25.79 12.81 -6.64
N THR A 249 -24.91 11.93 -7.13
CA THR A 249 -24.77 11.67 -8.57
C THR A 249 -25.86 10.77 -9.13
N LYS A 250 -26.75 10.23 -8.29
CA LYS A 250 -27.69 9.16 -8.65
C LYS A 250 -26.96 7.97 -9.30
N TYR A 251 -25.95 7.45 -8.60
CA TYR A 251 -25.11 6.31 -9.04
C TYR A 251 -24.47 6.57 -10.42
N GLY A 252 -24.06 7.81 -10.67
CA GLY A 252 -23.48 8.24 -11.94
C GLY A 252 -24.47 8.70 -13.00
N ASP A 253 -25.78 8.80 -12.76
CA ASP A 253 -26.73 9.31 -13.77
C ASP A 253 -26.70 10.84 -13.96
N LYS A 254 -26.21 11.60 -12.96
CA LYS A 254 -26.14 13.08 -13.00
C LYS A 254 -24.74 13.58 -13.34
N LYS A 255 -24.49 13.77 -14.63
CA LYS A 255 -23.19 14.22 -15.17
C LYS A 255 -22.66 15.52 -14.52
N GLU A 256 -23.46 16.58 -14.46
CA GLU A 256 -23.04 17.86 -13.86
C GLU A 256 -22.67 17.71 -12.39
N THR A 257 -23.38 16.85 -11.65
CA THR A 257 -23.04 16.58 -10.25
C THR A 257 -21.72 15.83 -10.14
N GLN A 258 -21.45 14.87 -11.02
CA GLN A 258 -20.15 14.19 -11.05
C GLN A 258 -19.00 15.16 -11.36
N GLU A 259 -19.17 16.07 -12.32
CA GLU A 259 -18.16 17.09 -12.66
C GLU A 259 -17.86 18.02 -11.47
N ASN A 260 -18.89 18.42 -10.71
CA ASN A 260 -18.69 19.15 -9.46
C ASN A 260 -17.92 18.33 -8.42
N TRP A 261 -18.15 17.02 -8.36
CA TRP A 261 -17.42 16.12 -7.48
C TRP A 261 -15.96 15.92 -7.88
N GLU A 262 -15.63 15.94 -9.18
CA GLU A 262 -14.24 15.94 -9.66
C GLU A 262 -13.45 17.10 -9.04
N ALA A 263 -14.03 18.32 -9.05
CA ALA A 263 -13.41 19.49 -8.41
C ALA A 263 -13.33 19.36 -6.88
N ILE A 264 -14.38 18.81 -6.24
CA ILE A 264 -14.40 18.60 -4.78
C ILE A 264 -13.27 17.66 -4.35
N VAL A 265 -13.09 16.52 -5.04
CA VAL A 265 -12.05 15.57 -4.65
C VAL A 265 -10.65 16.12 -4.88
N GLU A 266 -10.44 16.91 -5.95
CA GLU A 266 -9.16 17.58 -6.19
C GLU A 266 -8.80 18.54 -5.04
N ILE A 267 -9.76 19.38 -4.62
CA ILE A 267 -9.57 20.31 -3.50
C ILE A 267 -9.33 19.55 -2.19
N GLU A 268 -10.07 18.46 -1.94
CA GLU A 268 -9.92 17.66 -0.72
C GLU A 268 -8.59 16.90 -0.67
N LEU A 269 -8.11 16.38 -1.81
CA LEU A 269 -6.77 15.80 -1.90
C LEU A 269 -5.71 16.85 -1.55
N ALA A 270 -5.80 18.05 -2.15
CA ALA A 270 -4.88 19.16 -1.89
C ALA A 270 -4.92 19.63 -0.42
N LYS A 271 -6.10 19.65 0.20
CA LYS A 271 -6.27 19.98 1.63
C LYS A 271 -5.43 19.08 2.54
N TYR A 272 -5.23 17.83 2.16
CA TYR A 272 -4.42 16.87 2.93
C TYR A 272 -3.04 16.58 2.31
N GLU A 273 -2.52 17.48 1.46
CA GLU A 273 -1.27 17.23 0.73
C GLU A 273 -0.06 16.95 1.63
N PHE A 274 0.01 17.61 2.79
CA PHE A 274 1.06 17.34 3.79
C PHE A 274 1.03 15.89 4.33
N TYR A 275 -0.06 15.14 4.12
CA TYR A 275 -0.26 13.76 4.56
C TYR A 275 -0.43 12.79 3.38
N LYS A 276 0.00 13.19 2.18
CA LYS A 276 0.07 12.30 1.00
C LYS A 276 0.94 11.08 1.28
N GLU A 277 2.10 11.29 1.87
CA GLU A 277 3.07 10.25 2.21
C GLU A 277 3.04 9.88 3.69
N ASN A 278 3.44 8.65 4.00
CA ASN A 278 3.65 8.20 5.37
C ASN A 278 4.91 8.86 5.96
N LYS A 279 4.82 9.36 7.20
CA LYS A 279 5.90 10.11 7.87
C LYS A 279 6.60 9.29 8.94
#